data_AF-A0A7S3PX19-F1
#
_entry.id   AF-A0A7S3PX19-F1
#
_cell.length_a   1.000
_cell.length_b   1.000
_cell.length_c   1.000
_cell.angle_alpha   90.00
_cell.angle_beta   90.00
_cell.angle_gamma   90.00
#
_symmetry.space_group_name_H-M   'P 1'
#
loop_
_entity.id
_entity.type
_entity.pdbx_description
1 polymer ?
#
loop_
_entity_poly.entity_id
_entity_poly.type
_entity_poly.pdbx_seq_one_letter_code
_entity_poly.pdbx_strand_id
1 'polypeptide(L)'
;VIHYFNLYVRSMHEDRRVIAPPQTIISKAKMRMVKLFSSTEQFSVHIESDVMNHPQLTSIVKSTGGFSGREIAKLMISLQGLVYASEGGVLTATMVNKLVDIKIDEHRMKNIRFGNSETLSSTKQIDLSSDLE
;
A
#
# COMPACT_ATOMS: atom_id res chain seq x y z
N VAL A 1 1.99 7.88 -2.85
CA VAL A 1 2.23 6.61 -2.12
C VAL A 1 3.65 6.08 -2.34
N ILE A 2 4.10 5.81 -3.57
CA ILE A 2 5.50 5.43 -3.86
C ILE A 2 6.51 6.48 -3.36
N HIS A 3 6.16 7.76 -3.43
CA HIS A 3 7.05 8.84 -3.00
C HIS A 3 7.32 8.84 -1.49
N TYR A 4 6.31 8.58 -0.64
CA TYR A 4 6.51 8.48 0.81
C TYR A 4 7.28 7.22 1.21
N PHE A 5 7.00 6.08 0.55
CA PHE A 5 7.76 4.84 0.75
C PHE A 5 9.22 5.03 0.34
N ASN A 6 9.50 5.68 -0.80
CA ASN A 6 10.85 5.98 -1.23
C ASN A 6 11.55 7.00 -0.32
N LEU A 7 10.85 8.00 0.24
CA LEU A 7 11.47 8.93 1.20
C LEU A 7 11.84 8.23 2.51
N TYR A 8 11.00 7.30 2.99
CA TYR A 8 11.27 6.49 4.18
C TYR A 8 12.43 5.48 3.96
N VAL A 9 12.44 4.80 2.81
CA VAL A 9 13.54 3.89 2.45
C VAL A 9 14.84 4.68 2.19
N ARG A 10 14.75 5.88 1.63
CA ARG A 10 15.90 6.73 1.34
C ARG A 10 16.47 7.39 2.60
N SER A 11 15.65 7.76 3.59
CA SER A 11 16.16 8.18 4.90
C SER A 11 16.91 7.05 5.60
N MET A 12 16.48 5.79 5.42
CA MET A 12 17.24 4.63 5.89
C MET A 12 18.54 4.34 5.10
N HIS A 13 18.67 4.83 3.87
CA HIS A 13 19.90 4.71 3.08
C HIS A 13 20.88 5.87 3.30
N GLU A 14 20.40 7.07 3.63
CA GLU A 14 21.26 8.23 3.93
C GLU A 14 22.04 8.06 5.25
N ASP A 15 21.47 7.35 6.24
CA ASP A 15 22.17 6.97 7.49
C ASP A 15 23.29 5.93 7.30
N ARG A 16 23.41 5.31 6.12
CA ARG A 16 24.48 4.34 5.79
C ARG A 16 25.70 4.96 5.12
N ARG A 17 25.88 6.29 5.18
CA ARG A 17 27.15 6.94 4.82
C ARG A 17 28.14 7.07 5.98
N VAL A 18 27.99 6.28 7.05
CA VAL A 18 29.10 6.02 7.95
C VAL A 18 29.83 4.78 7.43
N ILE A 19 30.98 5.04 6.80
CA ILE A 19 31.98 4.04 6.41
C ILE A 19 32.11 3.03 7.55
N ALA A 20 31.71 1.79 7.32
CA ALA A 20 31.94 0.72 8.29
C ALA A 20 33.47 0.62 8.49
N PRO A 21 33.99 0.79 9.72
CA PRO A 21 35.41 0.58 9.95
C PRO A 21 35.75 -0.91 9.71
N PRO A 22 36.92 -1.20 9.14
CA PRO A 22 37.31 -2.55 8.77
C PRO A 22 37.33 -3.43 10.04
N GLN A 23 36.62 -4.56 9.96
CA GLN A 23 36.63 -5.71 10.87
C GLN A 23 37.06 -5.40 12.31
N THR A 24 36.20 -4.74 13.08
CA THR A 24 36.36 -4.72 14.54
C THR A 24 35.38 -5.69 15.17
N ILE A 25 35.97 -6.75 15.71
CA ILE A 25 35.38 -7.82 16.52
C ILE A 25 34.35 -7.21 17.48
N ILE A 26 33.06 -7.30 17.13
CA ILE A 26 31.99 -7.03 18.09
C ILE A 26 32.10 -8.13 19.13
N SER A 27 32.63 -7.81 20.31
CA SER A 27 32.81 -8.79 21.38
C SER A 27 31.44 -9.36 21.74
N LYS A 28 31.36 -10.69 21.94
CA LYS A 28 30.13 -11.41 22.32
C LYS A 28 29.42 -10.75 23.52
N ALA A 29 30.18 -10.06 24.38
CA ALA A 29 29.69 -9.27 25.50
C ALA A 29 28.78 -8.10 25.10
N LYS A 30 29.12 -7.32 24.05
CA LYS A 30 28.27 -6.21 23.57
C LYS A 30 26.96 -6.72 22.96
N MET A 31 27.02 -7.78 22.14
CA MET A 31 25.82 -8.45 21.61
C MET A 31 24.91 -8.95 22.73
N ARG A 32 25.50 -9.49 23.81
CA ARG A 32 24.77 -9.98 24.98
C ARG A 32 24.15 -8.84 25.79
N MET A 33 24.82 -7.69 25.90
CA MET A 33 24.25 -6.49 26.51
C MET A 33 23.09 -5.91 25.69
N VAL A 34 23.21 -5.85 24.36
CA VAL A 34 22.10 -5.42 23.50
C VAL A 34 20.89 -6.34 23.64
N LYS A 35 21.11 -7.66 23.73
CA LYS A 35 20.04 -8.65 23.94
C LYS A 35 19.39 -8.56 25.34
N LEU A 36 20.15 -8.15 26.36
CA LEU A 36 19.66 -7.94 27.73
C LEU A 36 18.91 -6.60 27.87
N PHE A 37 19.29 -5.57 27.10
CA PHE A 37 18.65 -4.26 27.10
C PHE A 37 17.48 -4.14 26.11
N SER A 38 17.41 -5.01 25.10
CA SER A 38 16.25 -5.08 24.21
C SER A 38 15.16 -5.92 24.86
N SER A 39 14.43 -5.34 25.82
CA SER A 39 13.05 -5.77 26.10
C SER A 39 12.14 -5.30 24.97
N THR A 40 12.45 -5.73 23.74
CA THR A 40 11.55 -5.56 22.62
C THR A 40 10.39 -6.50 22.87
N GLU A 41 9.26 -5.97 23.32
CA GLU A 41 8.00 -6.70 23.22
C GLU A 41 7.92 -7.29 21.82
N GLN A 42 7.69 -8.60 21.75
CA GLN A 42 7.65 -9.30 20.50
C GLN A 42 6.45 -8.74 19.71
N PHE A 43 6.73 -8.04 18.60
CA PHE A 43 5.69 -7.49 17.74
C PHE A 43 4.72 -8.63 17.37
N SER A 44 3.50 -8.52 17.87
CA SER A 44 2.45 -9.52 17.72
C SER A 44 1.34 -8.91 16.86
N VAL A 45 0.89 -9.67 15.86
CA VAL A 45 -0.22 -9.23 15.01
C VAL A 45 -1.52 -9.65 15.67
N HIS A 46 -2.40 -8.68 15.88
CA HIS A 46 -3.73 -8.88 16.42
C HIS A 46 -4.77 -8.38 15.41
N ILE A 47 -5.77 -9.20 15.12
CA ILE A 47 -6.88 -8.85 14.24
C ILE A 47 -8.14 -8.82 15.11
N GLU A 48 -8.85 -7.69 15.12
CA GLU A 48 -10.11 -7.57 15.87
C GLU A 48 -11.18 -8.52 15.30
N SER A 49 -12.08 -9.01 16.16
CA SER A 49 -13.08 -10.02 15.79
C SER A 49 -14.14 -9.50 14.80
N ASP A 50 -14.26 -8.18 14.68
CA ASP A 50 -15.14 -7.52 13.73
C ASP A 50 -14.47 -7.31 12.36
N VAL A 51 -13.19 -7.63 12.20
CA VAL A 51 -12.47 -7.60 10.94
C VAL A 51 -12.72 -8.87 10.14
N MET A 52 -12.90 -8.73 8.83
CA MET A 52 -13.21 -9.81 7.88
C MET A 52 -14.46 -10.60 8.27
N ASN A 53 -15.41 -9.97 8.96
CA ASN A 53 -16.71 -10.56 9.23
C ASN A 53 -17.55 -10.66 7.94
N HIS A 54 -18.58 -11.51 7.95
CA HIS A 54 -19.40 -11.76 6.75
C HIS A 54 -20.03 -10.49 6.15
N PRO A 55 -20.66 -9.59 6.94
CA PRO A 55 -21.15 -8.31 6.41
C PRO A 55 -20.07 -7.46 5.74
N GLN A 56 -18.90 -7.30 6.38
CA GLN A 56 -17.80 -6.49 5.88
C GLN A 56 -17.24 -7.07 4.57
N LEU A 57 -16.97 -8.38 4.53
CA LEU A 57 -16.49 -9.05 3.32
C LEU A 57 -17.49 -8.92 2.17
N THR A 58 -18.78 -9.05 2.46
CA THR A 58 -19.84 -8.88 1.45
C THR A 58 -19.83 -7.46 0.87
N SER A 59 -19.65 -6.44 1.71
CA SER A 59 -19.51 -5.06 1.26
C SER A 59 -18.28 -4.86 0.38
N ILE A 60 -17.12 -5.37 0.82
CA ILE A 60 -15.85 -5.25 0.09
C ILE A 60 -15.96 -5.92 -1.28
N VAL A 61 -16.50 -7.13 -1.36
CA VAL A 61 -16.68 -7.84 -2.63
C VAL A 61 -17.54 -7.06 -3.61
N LYS A 62 -18.65 -6.47 -3.14
CA LYS A 62 -19.53 -5.64 -3.97
C LYS A 62 -18.82 -4.39 -4.47
N SER A 63 -18.06 -3.72 -3.60
CA SER A 63 -17.42 -2.44 -3.91
C SER A 63 -16.13 -2.58 -4.74
N THR A 64 -15.44 -3.72 -4.66
CA THR A 64 -14.24 -4.01 -5.47
C THR A 64 -14.57 -4.72 -6.80
N GLY A 65 -15.83 -4.75 -7.20
CA GLY A 65 -16.23 -5.26 -8.51
C GLY A 65 -15.48 -4.55 -9.64
N GLY A 66 -14.89 -5.31 -10.56
CA GLY A 66 -14.10 -4.77 -11.68
C GLY A 66 -12.60 -4.58 -11.39
N PHE A 67 -12.14 -4.85 -10.17
CA PHE A 67 -10.71 -4.88 -9.88
C PHE A 67 -10.01 -5.98 -10.69
N SER A 68 -8.87 -5.64 -11.29
CA SER A 68 -7.96 -6.63 -11.86
C SER A 68 -7.24 -7.43 -10.77
N GLY A 69 -6.70 -8.60 -11.11
CA GLY A 69 -5.88 -9.40 -10.19
C GLY A 69 -4.71 -8.62 -9.58
N ARG A 70 -4.12 -7.67 -10.33
CA ARG A 70 -3.08 -6.77 -9.83
C ARG A 70 -3.60 -5.78 -8.77
N GLU A 71 -4.83 -5.32 -8.89
CA GLU A 71 -5.45 -4.42 -7.90
C GLU A 71 -5.80 -5.17 -6.63
N ILE A 72 -6.31 -6.41 -6.74
CA ILE A 72 -6.54 -7.28 -5.59
C ILE A 72 -5.22 -7.55 -4.84
N ALA A 73 -4.14 -7.88 -5.56
CA ALA A 73 -2.83 -8.09 -4.95
C ALA A 73 -2.32 -6.82 -4.22
N LYS A 74 -2.50 -5.64 -4.81
CA LYS A 74 -2.14 -4.36 -4.17
C LYS A 74 -2.96 -4.08 -2.92
N LEU A 75 -4.26 -4.41 -2.92
CA LEU A 75 -5.12 -4.28 -1.74
C LEU A 75 -4.58 -5.15 -0.59
N MET A 76 -4.26 -6.42 -0.86
CA MET A 76 -3.72 -7.34 0.15
C MET A 76 -2.36 -6.89 0.71
N ILE A 77 -1.45 -6.44 -0.15
CA ILE A 77 -0.14 -5.90 0.29
C ILE A 77 -0.35 -4.65 1.15
N SER A 78 -1.30 -3.78 0.78
CA SER A 78 -1.60 -2.57 1.55
C SER A 78 -2.19 -2.91 2.92
N LEU A 79 -2.99 -3.98 3.02
CA LEU A 79 -3.56 -4.45 4.28
C LEU A 79 -2.45 -4.95 5.23
N GLN A 80 -1.50 -5.74 4.71
CA GLN A 80 -0.35 -6.18 5.49
C GLN A 80 0.50 -5.00 5.97
N GLY A 81 0.77 -4.04 5.09
CA GLY A 81 1.48 -2.81 5.45
C GLY A 81 0.75 -2.03 6.54
N LEU A 82 -0.58 -1.99 6.49
CA LEU A 82 -1.41 -1.31 7.50
C LEU A 82 -1.29 -1.95 8.88
N VAL A 83 -1.21 -3.29 8.97
CA VAL A 83 -0.96 -4.00 10.23
C VAL A 83 0.41 -3.63 10.80
N TYR A 84 1.47 -3.68 9.98
CA TYR A 84 2.82 -3.36 10.45
C TYR A 84 3.01 -1.89 10.84
N ALA A 85 2.21 -0.99 10.26
CA ALA A 85 2.22 0.43 10.59
C ALA A 85 1.28 0.79 11.76
N SER A 86 0.44 -0.14 12.21
CA SER A 86 -0.50 0.08 13.30
C SER A 86 0.18 0.01 14.67
N GLU A 87 -0.35 0.78 15.62
CA GLU A 87 0.09 0.70 17.00
C GLU A 87 -0.22 -0.70 17.57
N GLY A 88 0.80 -1.36 18.12
CA GLY A 88 0.66 -2.70 18.69
C GLY A 88 0.35 -3.82 17.68
N GLY A 89 0.41 -3.56 16.37
CA GLY A 89 0.08 -4.56 15.36
C GLY A 89 -1.40 -4.93 15.30
N VAL A 90 -2.28 -4.03 15.74
CA VAL A 90 -3.74 -4.22 15.80
C VAL A 90 -4.42 -3.78 14.49
N LEU A 91 -5.16 -4.68 13.87
CA LEU A 91 -6.02 -4.39 12.73
C LEU A 91 -7.48 -4.27 13.17
N THR A 92 -8.08 -3.11 12.89
CA THR A 92 -9.49 -2.81 13.22
C THR A 92 -10.37 -2.77 11.97
N ALA A 93 -11.69 -2.99 12.12
CA ALA A 93 -12.60 -2.97 10.97
C ALA A 93 -12.62 -1.60 10.26
N THR A 94 -12.50 -0.53 11.04
CA THR A 94 -12.44 0.85 10.52
C THR A 94 -11.21 1.07 9.63
N MET A 95 -10.06 0.53 10.03
CA MET A 95 -8.83 0.59 9.24
C MET A 95 -8.98 -0.14 7.90
N VAL A 96 -9.57 -1.32 7.91
CA VAL A 96 -9.85 -2.10 6.69
C VAL A 96 -10.79 -1.34 5.75
N ASN A 97 -11.90 -0.81 6.27
CA ASN A 97 -12.88 -0.08 5.45
C ASN A 97 -12.24 1.15 4.78
N LYS A 98 -11.50 1.97 5.55
CA LYS A 98 -10.79 3.13 5.01
C LYS A 98 -9.79 2.76 3.92
N LEU A 99 -9.04 1.66 4.11
CA LEU A 99 -8.10 1.18 3.11
C LEU A 99 -8.81 0.74 1.82
N VAL A 100 -9.93 0.03 1.96
CA VAL A 100 -10.72 -0.43 0.81
C VAL A 100 -11.28 0.78 0.04
N ASP A 101 -11.82 1.79 0.73
CA ASP A 101 -12.31 3.02 0.11
C ASP A 101 -11.22 3.72 -0.71
N ILE A 102 -10.01 3.86 -0.15
CA ILE A 102 -8.86 4.41 -0.87
C ILE A 102 -8.56 3.62 -2.14
N LYS A 103 -8.64 2.28 -2.10
CA LYS A 103 -8.36 1.44 -3.27
C LYS A 103 -9.45 1.50 -4.33
N ILE A 104 -10.70 1.67 -3.92
CA ILE A 104 -11.82 1.90 -4.86
C ILE A 104 -11.61 3.23 -5.60
N ASP A 105 -11.22 4.27 -4.88
CA ASP A 105 -10.94 5.57 -5.49
C ASP A 105 -9.73 5.52 -6.44
N GLU A 106 -8.65 4.82 -6.05
CA GLU A 106 -7.50 4.57 -6.94
C GLU A 106 -7.93 3.87 -8.24
N HIS A 107 -8.79 2.85 -8.14
CA HIS A 107 -9.33 2.13 -9.29
C HIS A 107 -10.20 3.03 -10.17
N ARG A 108 -11.11 3.80 -9.57
CA ARG A 108 -11.97 4.74 -10.30
C ARG A 108 -11.16 5.81 -11.02
N MET A 109 -10.18 6.41 -10.35
CA MET A 109 -9.30 7.42 -10.94
C MET A 109 -8.47 6.86 -12.09
N LYS A 110 -7.97 5.62 -11.96
CA LYS A 110 -7.32 4.90 -13.05
C LYS A 110 -8.27 4.75 -14.24
N ASN A 111 -9.48 4.26 -14.02
CA ASN A 111 -10.45 4.08 -15.11
C ASN A 111 -10.82 5.41 -15.80
N ILE A 112 -10.89 6.52 -15.07
CA ILE A 112 -11.08 7.85 -15.67
C ILE A 112 -9.88 8.25 -16.53
N ARG A 113 -8.65 8.06 -16.00
CA ARG A 113 -7.41 8.43 -16.69
C ARG A 113 -7.14 7.61 -17.95
N PHE A 114 -7.51 6.33 -17.94
CA PHE A 114 -7.31 5.41 -19.07
C PHE A 114 -8.57 5.23 -19.93
N GLY A 115 -9.75 5.62 -19.45
CA GLY A 115 -11.02 5.58 -20.18
C GLY A 115 -11.26 6.77 -21.10
N ASN A 116 -10.51 7.87 -20.93
CA ASN A 116 -10.54 9.02 -21.85
C ASN A 116 -9.64 8.85 -23.08
N SER A 117 -8.89 7.75 -23.24
CA SER A 117 -8.04 7.54 -24.42
C SER A 117 -8.71 6.80 -25.59
N GLU A 118 -9.89 6.19 -25.40
CA GLU A 118 -10.58 5.46 -26.49
C GLU A 118 -11.69 6.26 -27.19
N THR A 119 -12.19 7.35 -26.60
CA THR A 119 -13.30 8.15 -27.19
C THR A 119 -12.84 9.35 -28.02
N LEU A 120 -11.56 9.69 -28.01
CA LEU A 120 -10.99 10.81 -28.79
C LEU A 120 -10.51 10.42 -30.21
N SER A 121 -10.47 9.13 -30.55
CA SER A 121 -10.08 8.67 -31.89
C SER A 121 -11.26 8.61 -32.88
N SER A 122 -12.50 8.43 -32.39
CA SER A 122 -13.67 8.23 -33.26
C SER A 122 -14.50 9.50 -33.55
N THR A 123 -14.18 10.63 -32.92
CA THR A 123 -14.95 11.89 -33.10
C THR A 123 -14.33 12.83 -34.15
N LYS A 124 -13.10 12.59 -34.64
CA LYS A 124 -12.43 13.51 -35.58
C LYS A 124 -12.65 13.20 -37.06
N GLN A 125 -13.49 12.23 -37.42
CA GLN A 125 -13.67 11.80 -38.82
C GLN A 125 -15.04 12.13 -39.43
N ILE A 126 -15.94 12.81 -38.71
CA ILE A 126 -17.31 13.07 -39.22
C ILE A 126 -17.52 14.51 -39.72
N ASP A 127 -16.63 15.48 -39.44
CA ASP A 127 -16.92 16.91 -39.67
C ASP A 127 -16.07 17.62 -40.75
N LEU A 128 -15.56 16.90 -41.76
CA LEU A 128 -14.79 17.53 -42.85
C LEU A 128 -15.31 17.22 -44.26
N SER A 129 -16.63 17.05 -44.41
CA SER A 129 -17.25 16.86 -45.74
C SER A 129 -18.57 17.61 -45.97
N SER A 130 -19.00 18.48 -45.04
CA SER A 130 -20.25 19.25 -45.22
C SER A 130 -20.08 20.68 -45.76
N ASP A 131 -18.84 21.17 -45.93
CA ASP A 131 -18.58 22.59 -46.27
C ASP A 131 -17.89 22.77 -47.64
N LEU A 132 -18.36 22.05 -48.66
CA LEU A 132 -18.08 22.37 -50.07
C LEU A 132 -19.34 22.16 -50.90
N GLU A 133 -20.31 23.06 -50.74
CA GLU A 133 -21.16 23.52 -51.85
C GLU A 133 -20.40 24.55 -52.70
#